data_AF-A0A2H0NFR7-F1
#
_entry.id   AF-A0A2H0NFR7-F1
#
_cell.length_a   1.000
_cell.length_b   1.000
_cell.length_c   1.000
_cell.angle_alpha   90.00
_cell.angle_beta   90.00
_cell.angle_gamma   90.00
#
_symmetry.space_group_name_H-M   'P 1'
#
loop_
_entity.id
_entity.type
_entity.pdbx_description
1 polymer ?
#
loop_
_entity_poly.entity_id
_entity_poly.type
_entity_poly.pdbx_seq_one_letter_code
_entity_poly.pdbx_strand_id
1 'polypeptide(L)'
;MINPFIPVVNSYLPEPQASLLNGILFGVRSSMPGSFYNALIATGVLHIIALSGMNITILTNLTARMTLWLGRKASSIITMCLIVSFVLFVGASPTIVRAAMMGSLSLIAVYFGRQNWGLLSLILSGILMLLRNFSLIKDLSFQLSFLSTLGIILANKRVERQRKNGLFKQLIFFLKTNLLITLSAQIFTLPVILYRFHRISLISPLTNIMIEWVIQPVMVLGFITAIIGWVWWPLGILPA
;
A
#
# COMPACT_ATOMS: atom_id res chain seq x y z
N MET A 1 1.07 -15.99 12.90
CA MET A 1 0.77 -17.06 11.91
C MET A 1 1.89 -17.04 10.89
N ILE A 2 2.61 -18.15 10.75
CA ILE A 2 3.63 -18.31 9.71
C ILE A 2 2.88 -18.40 8.39
N ASN A 3 3.13 -17.46 7.49
CA ASN A 3 2.44 -17.39 6.22
C ASN A 3 2.92 -18.57 5.34
N PRO A 4 2.01 -19.48 4.89
CA PRO A 4 2.40 -20.70 4.17
C PRO A 4 3.05 -20.43 2.81
N PHE A 5 2.97 -19.20 2.30
CA PHE A 5 3.56 -18.78 1.03
C PHE A 5 5.03 -18.36 1.14
N ILE A 6 5.53 -18.06 2.33
CA ILE A 6 6.95 -17.65 2.52
C ILE A 6 7.93 -18.77 2.13
N PRO A 7 7.74 -20.03 2.55
CA PRO A 7 8.62 -21.13 2.13
C PRO A 7 8.63 -21.34 0.61
N VAL A 8 7.48 -21.14 -0.05
CA VAL A 8 7.34 -21.23 -1.51
C VAL A 8 8.24 -20.19 -2.17
N VAL A 9 8.15 -18.92 -1.78
CA VAL A 9 9.00 -17.85 -2.32
C VAL A 9 10.49 -18.12 -2.08
N ASN A 10 10.86 -18.58 -0.88
CA ASN A 10 12.26 -18.90 -0.54
C ASN A 10 12.83 -20.06 -1.36
N SER A 11 11.97 -20.94 -1.88
CA SER A 11 12.41 -22.06 -2.72
C SER A 11 12.68 -21.67 -4.18
N TYR A 12 12.08 -20.57 -4.67
CA TYR A 12 12.21 -20.12 -6.07
C TYR A 12 13.21 -18.99 -6.27
N LEU A 13 13.52 -18.21 -5.24
CA LEU A 13 14.42 -17.06 -5.35
C LEU A 13 15.62 -17.17 -4.42
N PRO A 14 16.83 -16.77 -4.87
CA PRO A 14 17.96 -16.63 -3.98
C PRO A 14 17.79 -15.43 -3.04
N GLU A 15 18.57 -15.40 -1.96
CA GLU A 15 18.72 -14.20 -1.13
C GLU A 15 19.65 -13.19 -1.83
N PRO A 16 19.35 -11.86 -1.77
CA PRO A 16 18.32 -11.19 -0.97
C PRO A 16 16.94 -11.03 -1.64
N GLN A 17 16.74 -11.54 -2.86
CA GLN A 17 15.52 -11.34 -3.66
C GLN A 17 14.31 -11.99 -3.01
N ALA A 18 14.46 -13.18 -2.42
CA ALA A 18 13.41 -13.85 -1.66
C ALA A 18 12.96 -12.99 -0.45
N SER A 19 13.90 -12.49 0.35
CA SER A 19 13.61 -11.57 1.46
C SER A 19 12.96 -10.27 1.01
N LEU A 20 13.38 -9.71 -0.14
CA LEU A 20 12.75 -8.53 -0.71
C LEU A 20 11.31 -8.82 -1.13
N LEU A 21 11.06 -9.91 -1.85
CA LEU A 21 9.72 -10.27 -2.32
C LEU A 21 8.80 -10.61 -1.15
N ASN A 22 9.27 -11.36 -0.15
CA ASN A 22 8.51 -11.62 1.07
C ASN A 22 8.26 -10.35 1.89
N GLY A 23 9.20 -9.42 1.90
CA GLY A 23 9.01 -8.09 2.46
C GLY A 23 7.89 -7.34 1.74
N ILE A 24 7.98 -7.26 0.42
CA ILE A 24 7.00 -6.59 -0.44
C ILE A 24 5.61 -7.23 -0.35
N LEU A 25 5.49 -8.56 -0.31
CA LEU A 25 4.24 -9.32 -0.36
C LEU A 25 3.62 -9.59 1.01
N PHE A 26 4.43 -9.77 2.05
CA PHE A 26 3.97 -10.24 3.36
C PHE A 26 4.41 -9.33 4.53
N GLY A 27 5.16 -8.27 4.24
CA GLY A 27 5.67 -7.34 5.25
C GLY A 27 6.71 -7.94 6.19
N VAL A 28 7.33 -9.06 5.81
CA VAL A 28 8.32 -9.77 6.64
C VAL A 28 9.69 -9.11 6.49
N ARG A 29 10.28 -8.72 7.63
CA ARG A 29 11.60 -8.05 7.67
C ARG A 29 12.74 -8.93 8.18
N SER A 30 12.42 -10.08 8.77
CA SER A 30 13.31 -10.84 9.65
C SER A 30 14.46 -11.58 8.95
N SER A 31 14.46 -11.65 7.61
CA SER A 31 15.46 -12.44 6.86
C SER A 31 16.42 -11.59 6.02
N MET A 32 16.29 -10.26 6.03
CA MET A 32 16.98 -9.39 5.08
C MET A 32 18.43 -9.08 5.54
N PRO A 33 19.45 -9.26 4.67
CA PRO A 33 20.83 -8.89 5.00
C PRO A 33 20.95 -7.41 5.38
N GLY A 34 21.71 -7.10 6.45
CA GLY A 34 21.84 -5.74 6.97
C GLY A 34 22.41 -4.73 5.96
N SER A 35 23.32 -5.17 5.09
CA SER A 35 23.85 -4.35 3.99
C SER A 35 22.77 -3.93 2.99
N PHE A 36 21.87 -4.85 2.63
CA PHE A 36 20.76 -4.59 1.74
C PHE A 36 19.70 -3.69 2.40
N TYR A 37 19.39 -3.94 3.68
CA TYR A 37 18.50 -3.06 4.44
C TYR A 37 19.02 -1.61 4.50
N ASN A 38 20.32 -1.43 4.71
CA ASN A 38 20.96 -0.11 4.69
C ASN A 38 20.93 0.53 3.30
N ALA A 39 21.05 -0.24 2.22
CA ALA A 39 20.88 0.26 0.86
C ALA A 39 19.46 0.79 0.60
N LEU A 40 18.43 0.10 1.13
CA LEU A 40 17.04 0.55 1.04
C LEU A 40 16.77 1.82 1.86
N ILE A 41 17.45 2.01 2.99
CA ILE A 41 17.42 3.28 3.73
C ILE A 41 18.14 4.37 2.94
N ALA A 42 19.33 4.10 2.41
CA ALA A 42 20.14 5.06 1.68
C ALA A 42 19.44 5.58 0.43
N THR A 43 18.67 4.73 -0.23
CA THR A 43 17.86 5.07 -1.42
C THR A 43 16.48 5.62 -1.08
N GLY A 44 16.04 5.57 0.19
CA GLY A 44 14.71 6.02 0.63
C GLY A 44 13.55 5.09 0.24
N VAL A 45 13.87 3.87 -0.17
CA VAL A 45 12.96 2.87 -0.74
C VAL A 45 12.40 1.93 0.34
N LEU A 46 12.88 2.05 1.59
CA LEU A 46 12.46 1.19 2.71
C LEU A 46 10.93 1.07 2.87
N HIS A 47 10.18 2.12 2.55
CA HIS A 47 8.72 2.13 2.65
C HIS A 47 8.03 1.09 1.75
N ILE A 48 8.72 0.56 0.73
CA ILE A 48 8.18 -0.43 -0.22
C ILE A 48 8.10 -1.84 0.38
N ILE A 49 8.96 -2.15 1.35
CA ILE A 49 8.86 -3.38 2.15
C ILE A 49 7.61 -3.36 3.06
N ALA A 50 7.02 -2.19 3.26
CA ALA A 50 5.70 -2.10 3.88
C ALA A 50 4.66 -1.97 2.77
N LEU A 51 4.05 -3.09 2.40
CA LEU A 51 2.97 -3.18 1.41
C LEU A 51 2.04 -1.96 1.47
N SER A 52 1.96 -1.22 0.37
CA SER A 52 1.34 0.09 0.35
C SER A 52 -0.19 -0.02 0.31
N GLY A 53 -0.88 0.94 0.95
CA GLY A 53 -2.35 1.02 0.90
C GLY A 53 -2.92 1.26 -0.50
N MET A 54 -2.06 1.63 -1.45
CA MET A 54 -2.43 1.83 -2.85
C MET A 54 -2.89 0.51 -3.50
N ASN A 55 -2.30 -0.62 -3.14
CA ASN A 55 -2.70 -1.93 -3.65
C ASN A 55 -4.16 -2.25 -3.31
N ILE A 56 -4.57 -1.98 -2.07
CA ILE A 56 -5.96 -2.16 -1.62
C ILE A 56 -6.89 -1.18 -2.36
N THR A 57 -6.44 0.05 -2.60
CA THR A 57 -7.25 1.04 -3.33
C THR A 57 -7.43 0.66 -4.80
N ILE A 58 -6.39 0.15 -5.46
CA ILE A 58 -6.46 -0.36 -6.84
C ILE A 58 -7.38 -1.57 -6.90
N LEU A 59 -7.18 -2.53 -6.00
CA LEU A 59 -7.98 -3.74 -5.90
C LEU A 59 -9.46 -3.41 -5.73
N THR A 60 -9.80 -2.57 -4.75
CA THR A 60 -11.19 -2.17 -4.49
C THR A 60 -11.84 -1.43 -5.66
N ASN A 61 -11.12 -0.50 -6.30
CA ASN A 61 -11.64 0.23 -7.47
C ASN A 61 -11.86 -0.68 -8.69
N LEU A 62 -10.93 -1.60 -8.94
CA LEU A 62 -11.03 -2.54 -10.06
C LEU A 62 -12.20 -3.50 -9.86
N THR A 63 -12.29 -4.11 -8.66
CA THR A 63 -13.39 -5.01 -8.31
C THR A 63 -14.72 -4.29 -8.35
N ALA A 64 -14.80 -3.07 -7.83
CA ALA A 64 -16.02 -2.27 -7.94
C ALA A 64 -16.41 -2.08 -9.41
N ARG A 65 -15.52 -1.60 -10.27
CA ARG A 65 -15.80 -1.40 -11.70
C ARG A 65 -16.29 -2.66 -12.41
N MET A 66 -15.66 -3.80 -12.14
CA MET A 66 -16.05 -5.08 -12.72
C MET A 66 -17.36 -5.65 -12.17
N THR A 67 -17.74 -5.29 -10.93
CA THR A 67 -18.92 -5.85 -10.26
C THR A 67 -20.10 -4.89 -10.20
N LEU A 68 -19.92 -3.64 -10.63
CA LEU A 68 -20.97 -2.60 -10.61
C LEU A 68 -22.22 -2.98 -11.42
N TRP A 69 -22.06 -3.76 -12.50
CA TRP A 69 -23.17 -4.32 -13.29
C TRP A 69 -24.13 -5.24 -12.49
N LEU A 70 -23.68 -5.82 -11.37
CA LEU A 70 -24.50 -6.65 -10.47
C LEU A 70 -25.26 -5.81 -9.43
N GLY A 71 -25.12 -4.48 -9.48
CA GLY A 71 -25.69 -3.55 -8.52
C GLY A 71 -24.74 -3.19 -7.38
N ARG A 72 -24.93 -1.98 -6.83
CA ARG A 72 -24.04 -1.36 -5.83
C ARG A 72 -23.88 -2.19 -4.55
N LYS A 73 -24.94 -2.87 -4.11
CA LYS A 73 -24.93 -3.71 -2.90
C LYS A 73 -24.08 -4.97 -3.10
N ALA A 74 -24.33 -5.71 -4.18
CA ALA A 74 -23.57 -6.93 -4.50
C ALA A 74 -22.09 -6.61 -4.73
N SER A 75 -21.80 -5.55 -5.50
CA SER A 75 -20.44 -5.06 -5.72
C SER A 75 -19.70 -4.74 -4.41
N SER A 76 -20.37 -4.08 -3.46
CA SER A 76 -19.78 -3.75 -2.15
C SER A 76 -19.48 -4.99 -1.31
N ILE A 77 -20.37 -5.99 -1.31
CA ILE A 77 -20.16 -7.25 -0.58
C ILE A 77 -18.98 -8.03 -1.18
N ILE A 78 -18.94 -8.17 -2.51
CA ILE A 78 -17.84 -8.87 -3.21
C ILE A 78 -16.51 -8.18 -2.91
N THR A 79 -16.48 -6.84 -2.98
CA THR A 79 -15.28 -6.06 -2.70
C THR A 79 -14.85 -6.22 -1.24
N MET A 80 -15.78 -6.25 -0.28
CA MET A 80 -15.48 -6.50 1.13
C MET A 80 -14.86 -7.88 1.33
N CYS A 81 -15.46 -8.93 0.76
CA CYS A 81 -14.92 -10.29 0.83
C CYS A 81 -13.49 -10.35 0.26
N LEU A 82 -13.25 -9.64 -0.85
CA LEU A 82 -11.93 -9.58 -1.47
C LEU A 82 -10.89 -8.85 -0.60
N ILE A 83 -11.25 -7.74 0.04
CA ILE A 83 -10.37 -7.06 1.00
C ILE A 83 -10.00 -8.00 2.13
N VAL A 84 -10.98 -8.69 2.74
CA VAL A 84 -10.73 -9.62 3.85
C VAL A 84 -9.82 -10.76 3.41
N SER A 85 -10.11 -11.38 2.26
CA SER A 85 -9.27 -12.43 1.67
C SER A 85 -7.83 -11.94 1.44
N PHE A 86 -7.68 -10.73 0.87
CA PHE A 86 -6.37 -10.12 0.65
C PHE A 86 -5.60 -9.89 1.95
N VAL A 87 -6.25 -9.36 3.00
CA VAL A 87 -5.61 -9.14 4.31
C VAL A 87 -5.17 -10.46 4.95
N LEU A 88 -5.98 -11.51 4.84
CA LEU A 88 -5.64 -12.83 5.36
C LEU A 88 -4.46 -13.45 4.60
N PHE A 89 -4.44 -13.30 3.28
CA PHE A 89 -3.39 -13.83 2.42
C PHE A 89 -2.04 -13.14 2.66
N VAL A 90 -2.07 -11.81 2.72
CA VAL A 90 -0.88 -10.97 2.81
C VAL A 90 -0.35 -10.87 4.24
N GLY A 91 -1.23 -10.84 5.22
CA GLY A 91 -0.89 -10.62 6.62
C GLY A 91 -1.27 -9.22 7.12
N ALA A 92 -1.46 -9.14 8.44
CA ALA A 92 -2.05 -7.98 9.12
C ALA A 92 -0.99 -6.93 9.51
N SER A 93 -0.27 -6.36 8.54
CA SER A 93 0.61 -5.22 8.83
C SER A 93 -0.19 -3.96 9.16
N PRO A 94 0.31 -3.01 9.97
CA PRO A 94 -0.43 -1.79 10.34
C PRO A 94 -0.93 -0.99 9.13
N THR A 95 -0.12 -0.90 8.07
CA THR A 95 -0.49 -0.20 6.82
C THR A 95 -1.69 -0.84 6.12
N ILE A 96 -1.71 -2.18 6.09
CA ILE A 96 -2.75 -2.98 5.45
C ILE A 96 -4.04 -2.92 6.26
N VAL A 97 -3.96 -3.14 7.58
CA VAL A 97 -5.13 -3.12 8.47
C VAL A 97 -5.83 -1.77 8.37
N ARG A 98 -5.08 -0.67 8.38
CA ARG A 98 -5.65 0.67 8.19
C ARG A 98 -6.32 0.81 6.82
N ALA A 99 -5.65 0.42 5.74
CA ALA A 99 -6.21 0.54 4.39
C ALA A 99 -7.47 -0.32 4.21
N ALA A 100 -7.50 -1.53 4.79
CA ALA A 100 -8.67 -2.38 4.84
C ALA A 100 -9.80 -1.73 5.63
N MET A 101 -9.54 -1.18 6.83
CA MET A 101 -10.53 -0.46 7.63
C MET A 101 -11.12 0.74 6.89
N MET A 102 -10.29 1.59 6.28
CA MET A 102 -10.77 2.72 5.50
C MET A 102 -11.58 2.29 4.27
N GLY A 103 -11.16 1.22 3.59
CA GLY A 103 -11.90 0.62 2.47
C GLY A 103 -13.26 0.09 2.91
N SER A 104 -13.31 -0.68 4.01
CA SER A 104 -14.53 -1.19 4.62
C SER A 104 -15.50 -0.06 5.01
N LEU A 105 -14.99 1.00 5.66
CA LEU A 105 -15.80 2.17 6.00
C LEU A 105 -16.36 2.88 4.77
N SER A 106 -15.56 2.97 3.70
CA SER A 106 -16.02 3.52 2.42
C SER A 106 -17.13 2.69 1.80
N LEU A 107 -17.00 1.37 1.80
CA LEU A 107 -18.02 0.45 1.27
C LEU A 107 -19.31 0.49 2.10
N ILE A 108 -19.20 0.59 3.42
CA ILE A 108 -20.35 0.77 4.30
C ILE A 108 -21.08 2.07 3.97
N ALA A 109 -20.34 3.18 3.78
CA ALA A 109 -20.94 4.45 3.37
C ALA A 109 -21.69 4.32 2.03
N VAL A 110 -21.08 3.66 1.03
CA VAL A 110 -21.73 3.40 -0.27
C VAL A 110 -22.98 2.52 -0.12
N TYR A 111 -22.92 1.49 0.71
CA TYR A 111 -24.04 0.59 0.97
C TYR A 111 -25.25 1.34 1.55
N PHE A 112 -25.01 2.27 2.48
CA PHE A 112 -26.04 3.14 3.07
C PHE A 112 -26.35 4.40 2.25
N GLY A 113 -25.73 4.59 1.08
CA GLY A 113 -25.94 5.77 0.24
C GLY A 113 -25.40 7.08 0.83
N ARG A 114 -24.47 7.02 1.78
CA ARG A 114 -23.86 8.19 2.43
C ARG A 114 -22.54 8.57 1.75
N GLN A 115 -22.21 9.85 1.80
CA GLN A 115 -20.92 10.35 1.33
C GLN A 115 -19.81 9.90 2.30
N ASN A 116 -18.74 9.32 1.76
CA ASN A 116 -17.55 8.98 2.54
C ASN A 116 -16.63 10.20 2.67
N TRP A 117 -16.23 10.53 3.90
CA TRP A 117 -15.27 11.58 4.20
C TRP A 117 -13.94 10.93 4.56
N GLY A 118 -12.94 11.05 3.69
CA GLY A 118 -11.65 10.38 3.86
C GLY A 118 -10.96 10.68 5.20
N LEU A 119 -11.09 11.93 5.69
CA LEU A 119 -10.55 12.34 6.99
C LEU A 119 -11.23 11.62 8.16
N LEU A 120 -12.56 11.47 8.12
CA LEU A 120 -13.33 10.75 9.13
C LEU A 120 -12.92 9.27 9.16
N SER A 121 -12.80 8.66 7.98
CA SER A 121 -12.33 7.27 7.86
C SER A 121 -10.92 7.08 8.42
N LEU A 122 -10.03 8.04 8.23
CA LEU A 122 -8.67 8.00 8.80
C LEU A 122 -8.70 8.09 10.33
N ILE A 123 -9.46 9.03 10.89
CA ILE A 123 -9.58 9.20 12.35
C ILE A 123 -10.20 7.95 12.98
N LEU A 124 -11.31 7.45 12.43
CA LEU A 124 -12.01 6.30 12.96
C LEU A 124 -11.16 5.03 12.89
N SER A 125 -10.47 4.79 11.77
CA SER A 125 -9.53 3.66 11.67
C SER A 125 -8.38 3.77 12.67
N GLY A 126 -7.83 4.97 12.88
CA GLY A 126 -6.80 5.22 13.90
C GLY A 126 -7.28 4.89 15.31
N ILE A 127 -8.46 5.36 15.69
CA ILE A 127 -9.06 5.08 17.00
C ILE A 127 -9.27 3.57 17.18
N LEU A 128 -9.90 2.89 16.22
CA LEU A 128 -10.16 1.45 16.30
C LEU A 128 -8.87 0.62 16.39
N MET A 129 -7.81 1.01 15.66
CA MET A 129 -6.51 0.34 15.73
C MET A 129 -5.84 0.55 17.09
N LEU A 130 -5.84 1.78 17.61
CA LEU A 130 -5.22 2.10 18.91
C LEU A 130 -5.97 1.49 20.09
N LEU A 131 -7.29 1.39 20.01
CA LEU A 131 -8.11 0.68 21.01
C LEU A 131 -7.76 -0.80 21.09
N ARG A 132 -7.48 -1.43 19.93
CA ARG A 132 -7.06 -2.84 19.88
C ARG A 132 -5.63 -3.03 20.39
N ASN A 133 -4.71 -2.15 20.00
CA ASN A 133 -3.33 -2.22 20.44
C ASN A 133 -2.69 -0.83 20.49
N PHE A 134 -2.53 -0.31 21.71
CA PHE A 134 -1.93 1.00 21.93
C PHE A 134 -0.43 1.05 21.56
N SER A 135 0.28 -0.08 21.51
CA SER A 135 1.69 -0.13 21.13
C SER A 135 1.93 0.35 19.69
N LEU A 136 0.91 0.29 18.83
CA LEU A 136 0.96 0.73 17.44
C LEU A 136 1.37 2.20 17.29
N ILE A 137 1.17 3.04 18.32
CA ILE A 137 1.59 4.44 18.26
C ILE A 137 3.12 4.60 18.11
N LYS A 138 3.90 3.60 18.55
CA LYS A 138 5.37 3.56 18.43
C LYS A 138 5.84 2.87 17.14
N ASP A 139 4.94 2.20 16.43
CA ASP A 139 5.27 1.51 15.19
C ASP A 139 5.50 2.51 14.05
N LEU A 140 6.69 2.44 13.45
CA LEU A 140 7.05 3.32 12.35
C LEU A 140 6.12 3.17 11.15
N SER A 141 5.73 1.94 10.82
CA SER A 141 4.80 1.69 9.72
C SER A 141 3.44 2.32 9.98
N PHE A 142 2.97 2.35 11.22
CA PHE A 142 1.75 3.04 11.59
C PHE A 142 1.91 4.56 11.41
N GLN A 143 2.96 5.15 12.01
CA GLN A 143 3.21 6.60 11.95
C GLN A 143 3.35 7.12 10.52
N LEU A 144 4.22 6.51 9.71
CA LEU A 144 4.48 6.93 8.33
C LEU A 144 3.22 6.81 7.46
N SER A 145 2.47 5.73 7.66
CA SER A 145 1.26 5.45 6.90
C SER A 145 0.18 6.49 7.20
N PHE A 146 -0.13 6.74 8.48
CA PHE A 146 -1.13 7.74 8.87
C PHE A 146 -0.75 9.17 8.45
N LEU A 147 0.51 9.57 8.64
CA LEU A 147 0.99 10.90 8.23
C LEU A 147 0.96 11.08 6.72
N SER A 148 1.43 10.09 5.96
CA SER A 148 1.36 10.10 4.49
C SER A 148 -0.08 10.27 4.01
N THR A 149 -1.01 9.47 4.53
CA THR A 149 -2.42 9.53 4.12
C THR A 149 -3.10 10.82 4.55
N LEU A 150 -2.77 11.38 5.71
CA LEU A 150 -3.23 12.71 6.11
C LEU A 150 -2.78 13.78 5.11
N GLY A 151 -1.49 13.78 4.74
CA GLY A 151 -0.94 14.70 3.74
C GLY A 151 -1.65 14.59 2.38
N ILE A 152 -1.92 13.36 1.93
CA ILE A 152 -2.64 13.08 0.68
C ILE A 152 -4.09 13.60 0.72
N ILE A 153 -4.82 13.35 1.82
CA ILE A 153 -6.22 13.79 1.96
C ILE A 153 -6.31 15.33 1.94
N LEU A 154 -5.40 16.02 2.64
CA LEU A 154 -5.35 17.47 2.68
C LEU A 154 -4.96 18.08 1.33
N ALA A 155 -4.02 17.44 0.61
CA ALA A 155 -3.61 17.83 -0.73
C ALA A 155 -4.76 17.72 -1.74
N ASN A 156 -5.46 16.59 -1.78
CA ASN A 156 -6.54 16.34 -2.73
C ASN A 156 -7.67 17.38 -2.62
N LYS A 157 -8.06 17.76 -1.39
CA LYS A 157 -9.10 18.78 -1.17
C LYS A 157 -8.73 20.15 -1.78
N ARG A 158 -7.43 20.47 -1.86
CA ARG A 158 -6.95 21.72 -2.45
C ARG A 158 -6.96 21.69 -3.98
N VAL A 159 -6.75 20.51 -4.57
CA VAL A 159 -6.64 20.28 -6.02
C VAL A 159 -8.00 20.24 -6.72
N GLU A 160 -9.02 19.62 -6.12
CA GLU A 160 -10.38 19.59 -6.69
C GLU A 160 -10.96 20.98 -6.96
N ARG A 161 -10.51 21.98 -6.20
CA ARG A 161 -10.95 23.39 -6.32
C ARG A 161 -10.41 24.11 -7.57
N GLN A 162 -9.47 23.51 -8.32
CA GLN A 162 -8.75 24.15 -9.43
C GLN A 162 -8.87 23.43 -10.78
N ARG A 163 -9.83 22.51 -10.95
CA ARG A 163 -9.99 21.76 -12.20
C ARG A 163 -10.28 22.70 -13.38
N LYS A 164 -9.40 22.72 -14.39
CA LYS A 164 -9.54 23.54 -15.61
C LYS A 164 -9.83 22.65 -16.83
N ASN A 165 -10.66 23.14 -17.75
CA ASN A 165 -11.06 22.41 -18.96
C ASN A 165 -9.98 22.50 -20.06
N GLY A 166 -9.71 21.35 -20.71
CA GLY A 166 -8.81 21.21 -21.87
C GLY A 166 -7.87 19.99 -21.75
N LEU A 167 -7.71 19.20 -22.82
CA LEU A 167 -6.90 17.96 -22.84
C LEU A 167 -5.42 18.18 -22.45
N PHE A 168 -4.78 19.21 -23.01
CA PHE A 168 -3.38 19.53 -22.67
C PHE A 168 -3.24 20.03 -21.23
N LYS A 169 -4.23 20.79 -20.74
CA LYS A 169 -4.28 21.24 -19.34
C LYS A 169 -4.59 20.11 -18.38
N GLN A 170 -5.32 19.08 -18.81
CA GLN A 170 -5.58 17.86 -18.03
C GLN A 170 -4.30 17.05 -17.82
N LEU A 171 -3.44 16.91 -18.84
CA LEU A 171 -2.16 16.20 -18.68
C LEU A 171 -1.24 16.93 -17.70
N ILE A 172 -1.09 18.25 -17.86
CA ILE A 172 -0.31 19.08 -16.92
C ILE A 172 -0.92 19.04 -15.51
N PHE A 173 -2.24 19.08 -15.40
CA PHE A 173 -2.94 18.96 -14.13
C PHE A 173 -2.72 17.61 -13.47
N PHE A 174 -2.76 16.50 -14.23
CA PHE A 174 -2.49 15.16 -13.72
C PHE A 174 -1.06 15.05 -13.17
N LEU A 175 -0.07 15.51 -13.94
CA LEU A 175 1.34 15.53 -13.49
C LEU A 175 1.52 16.40 -12.24
N LYS A 176 0.96 17.62 -12.23
CA LYS A 176 1.02 18.49 -11.04
C LYS A 176 0.31 17.89 -9.84
N THR A 177 -0.83 17.23 -10.05
CA THR A 177 -1.62 16.62 -8.97
C THR A 177 -0.86 15.46 -8.34
N ASN A 178 -0.32 14.54 -9.14
CA ASN A 178 0.49 13.44 -8.62
C ASN A 178 1.74 13.95 -7.90
N LEU A 179 2.45 14.93 -8.48
CA LEU A 179 3.61 15.53 -7.83
C LEU A 179 3.23 16.17 -6.48
N LEU A 180 2.11 16.90 -6.42
CA LEU A 180 1.64 17.55 -5.21
C LEU A 180 1.21 16.54 -4.15
N ILE A 181 0.55 15.44 -4.54
CA ILE A 181 0.17 14.33 -3.67
C ILE A 181 1.44 13.68 -3.08
N THR A 182 2.42 13.34 -3.92
CA THR A 182 3.69 12.72 -3.49
C THR A 182 4.48 13.64 -2.57
N LEU A 183 4.65 14.90 -2.94
CA LEU A 183 5.34 15.89 -2.09
C LEU A 183 4.61 16.10 -0.76
N SER A 184 3.29 16.13 -0.76
CA SER A 184 2.51 16.27 0.48
C SER A 184 2.69 15.06 1.40
N ALA A 185 2.67 13.85 0.85
CA ALA A 185 2.98 12.63 1.59
C ALA A 185 4.41 12.67 2.19
N GLN A 186 5.38 13.13 1.41
CA GLN A 186 6.78 13.27 1.85
C GLN A 186 6.93 14.31 2.96
N ILE A 187 6.37 15.51 2.80
CA ILE A 187 6.45 16.58 3.80
C ILE A 187 5.90 16.12 5.15
N PHE A 188 4.77 15.40 5.15
CA PHE A 188 4.17 14.90 6.39
C PHE A 188 4.95 13.76 7.03
N THR A 189 5.68 12.96 6.25
CA THR A 189 6.48 11.84 6.76
C THR A 189 7.92 12.22 7.11
N LEU A 190 8.42 13.33 6.55
CA LEU A 190 9.79 13.82 6.71
C LEU A 190 10.22 13.99 8.18
N PRO A 191 9.40 14.58 9.10
CA PRO A 191 9.81 14.75 10.50
C PRO A 191 10.10 13.41 11.20
N VAL A 192 9.28 12.39 10.93
CA VAL A 192 9.44 11.05 11.50
C VAL A 192 10.66 10.35 10.92
N ILE A 193 10.88 10.49 9.60
CA ILE A 193 12.05 9.93 8.92
C ILE A 193 13.33 10.57 9.47
N LEU A 194 13.36 11.89 9.61
CA LEU A 194 14.48 12.63 10.19
C LEU A 194 14.77 12.20 11.62
N TYR A 195 13.75 12.18 12.47
CA TYR A 195 13.90 11.80 13.86
C TYR A 195 14.42 10.37 14.05
N ARG A 196 14.02 9.43 13.18
CA ARG A 196 14.35 8.01 13.37
C ARG A 196 15.59 7.56 12.63
N PHE A 197 15.82 8.07 11.42
CA PHE A 197 16.93 7.64 10.56
C PHE A 197 18.07 8.65 10.49
N HIS A 198 17.88 9.88 10.96
CA HIS A 198 18.89 10.94 10.98
C HIS A 198 19.55 11.19 9.61
N ARG A 199 18.82 10.87 8.52
CA ARG A 199 19.31 10.94 7.14
C ARG A 199 18.18 11.40 6.22
N ILE A 200 18.54 12.21 5.23
CA ILE A 200 17.68 12.58 4.10
C ILE A 200 18.30 11.98 2.85
N SER A 201 17.54 11.14 2.15
CA SER A 201 17.96 10.61 0.86
C SER A 201 17.50 11.57 -0.25
N LEU A 202 18.44 12.37 -0.78
CA LEU A 202 18.17 13.31 -1.87
C LEU A 202 17.82 12.60 -3.19
N ILE A 203 18.31 11.37 -3.37
CA ILE A 203 18.02 10.50 -4.50
C ILE A 203 16.66 9.81 -4.39
N SER A 204 16.02 9.82 -3.21
CA SER A 204 14.76 9.10 -2.98
C SER A 204 13.63 9.44 -3.94
N PRO A 205 13.35 10.72 -4.30
CA PRO A 205 12.29 11.01 -5.27
C PRO A 205 12.53 10.34 -6.62
N LEU A 206 13.76 10.39 -7.12
CA LEU A 206 14.13 9.78 -8.40
C LEU A 206 14.02 8.25 -8.32
N THR A 207 14.58 7.66 -7.26
CA THR A 207 14.55 6.22 -7.06
C THR A 207 13.12 5.69 -6.88
N ASN A 208 12.26 6.41 -6.15
CA ASN A 208 10.86 6.01 -5.97
C ASN A 208 10.08 6.03 -7.28
N ILE A 209 10.27 7.06 -8.12
CA ILE A 209 9.63 7.11 -9.44
C ILE A 209 10.02 5.90 -10.26
N MET A 210 11.32 5.55 -10.32
CA MET A 210 11.77 4.40 -11.11
C MET A 210 11.25 3.07 -10.56
N ILE A 211 11.28 2.90 -9.24
CA ILE A 211 10.90 1.65 -8.60
C ILE A 211 9.38 1.45 -8.58
N GLU A 212 8.58 2.52 -8.50
CA GLU A 212 7.11 2.44 -8.45
C GLU A 212 6.51 1.75 -9.70
N TRP A 213 7.11 1.94 -10.88
CA TRP A 213 6.73 1.22 -12.10
C TRP A 213 7.04 -0.28 -12.05
N VAL A 214 8.05 -0.68 -11.29
CA VAL A 214 8.54 -2.07 -11.22
C VAL A 214 7.83 -2.85 -10.10
N ILE A 215 7.54 -2.19 -8.97
CA ILE A 215 6.92 -2.85 -7.81
C ILE A 215 5.57 -3.47 -8.14
N GLN A 216 4.72 -2.76 -8.89
CA GLN A 216 3.37 -3.25 -9.18
C GLN A 216 3.41 -4.57 -9.98
N PRO A 217 4.13 -4.67 -11.10
CA PRO A 217 4.37 -5.95 -11.77
C PRO A 217 4.98 -7.02 -10.86
N VAL A 218 6.02 -6.68 -10.08
CA VAL A 218 6.70 -7.63 -9.19
C VAL A 218 5.74 -8.18 -8.12
N MET A 219 4.86 -7.34 -7.58
CA MET A 219 3.83 -7.79 -6.64
C MET A 219 2.85 -8.75 -7.29
N VAL A 220 2.34 -8.41 -8.48
CA VAL A 220 1.38 -9.28 -9.19
C VAL A 220 2.02 -10.62 -9.53
N LEU A 221 3.22 -10.62 -10.11
CA LEU A 221 3.96 -11.85 -10.43
C LEU A 221 4.27 -12.65 -9.16
N GLY A 222 4.71 -11.97 -8.09
CA GLY A 222 4.95 -12.61 -6.80
C GLY A 222 3.71 -13.25 -6.18
N PHE A 223 2.54 -12.61 -6.29
CA PHE A 223 1.26 -13.21 -5.89
C PHE A 223 0.92 -14.44 -6.72
N ILE A 224 1.11 -14.36 -8.04
CA ILE A 224 0.88 -15.49 -8.96
C ILE A 224 1.80 -16.65 -8.57
N THR A 225 3.10 -16.40 -8.38
CA THR A 225 4.08 -17.41 -7.94
C THR A 225 3.72 -18.02 -6.59
N ALA A 226 3.31 -17.20 -5.61
CA ALA A 226 2.90 -17.68 -4.30
C ALA A 226 1.67 -18.58 -4.37
N ILE A 227 0.63 -18.18 -5.12
CA ILE A 227 -0.62 -18.94 -5.24
C ILE A 227 -0.40 -20.21 -6.06
N ILE A 228 0.20 -20.09 -7.25
CA ILE A 228 0.42 -21.22 -8.15
C ILE A 228 1.42 -22.19 -7.53
N GLY A 229 2.52 -21.72 -6.94
CA GLY A 229 3.50 -22.58 -6.29
C GLY A 229 2.96 -23.29 -5.04
N TRP A 230 1.95 -22.73 -4.38
CA TRP A 230 1.25 -23.39 -3.28
C TRP A 230 0.25 -24.47 -3.77
N VAL A 231 -0.40 -24.24 -4.90
CA VAL A 231 -1.32 -25.22 -5.53
C VAL A 231 -0.56 -26.34 -6.23
N TRP A 232 0.53 -26.03 -6.92
CA TRP A 232 1.35 -26.98 -7.68
C TRP A 232 2.80 -26.48 -7.80
N TRP A 233 3.73 -27.18 -7.16
CA TRP A 233 5.15 -26.83 -7.09
C TRP A 233 5.77 -26.50 -8.47
N PRO A 234 5.62 -27.33 -9.53
CA PRO A 234 6.34 -27.09 -10.79
C PRO A 234 5.91 -25.83 -11.57
N LEU A 235 4.69 -25.31 -11.37
CA LEU A 235 4.14 -24.19 -12.14
C LEU A 235 4.49 -22.81 -11.54
N GLY A 236 5.05 -22.77 -10.33
CA GLY A 236 5.44 -21.52 -9.66
C GLY A 236 6.77 -20.92 -10.14
N ILE A 237 7.52 -21.66 -10.96
CA ILE A 237 8.85 -21.24 -11.44
C ILE A 237 8.69 -20.05 -12.39
N LEU A 238 9.12 -18.86 -11.94
CA LEU A 238 9.35 -17.75 -12.86
C LEU A 238 10.63 -18.06 -13.65
N PRO A 239 10.60 -18.09 -14.99
CA PRO A 239 11.83 -18.14 -15.76
C PRO A 239 12.65 -16.88 -15.44
N ALA A 240 13.91 -17.11 -15.03
CA ALA A 240 14.86 -16.09 -14.63
C ALA A 240 15.24 -15.14 -15.78
#